data_AF-A0A3D6CJH3-F1
#
_entry.id   AF-A0A3D6CJH3-F1
#
_cell.length_a   1.000
_cell.length_b   1.000
_cell.length_c   1.000
_cell.angle_alpha   90.00
_cell.angle_beta   90.00
_cell.angle_gamma   90.00
#
_symmetry.space_group_name_H-M   'P 1'
#
loop_
_entity.id
_entity.type
_entity.pdbx_description
1 polymer ?
#
loop_
_entity_poly.entity_id
_entity_poly.type
_entity_poly.pdbx_seq_one_letter_code
_entity_poly.pdbx_strand_id
1 'polypeptide(L)'
;MKLKPTNFHKDFKLNSNSFATVDALLTYAAEFSRELHPFLKDWFSDNDVVIVHTSGSSGTPKAIKLQKDQMQNSATATGDFFALKEKTTALLCLPIAYIAGKMMLVRALTLGWHLDVVPADSNPLKENYKTYDFSAMVPLQVENSIEKLYQIKKLIVGGGAVSKALQEKLQHVVAAVFATYGMTETITHIAVKKLNNFTALHENTDQQSHHKSYYRILPKTVIYKDERNCLVLKNTTISDAVLFTNDVVRLISNSQFEWLGRFDNVINSGGIKLHPESIEEKLSKIIVQRFFVAGIKDEKLGEKLVLLIESSKDKLIKSPDQLNSEMKNSKLFSRFEIPKEIYFIDRFTETETKKIQRQKTLDLINLN
;
A
#
# COMPACT_ATOMS: atom_id res chain seq x y z
N MET A 1 -33.56 -10.61 -11.55
CA MET A 1 -32.91 -11.83 -11.03
C MET A 1 -31.44 -11.78 -11.45
N LYS A 2 -30.53 -11.31 -10.58
CA LYS A 2 -29.10 -11.28 -10.90
C LYS A 2 -28.58 -12.72 -10.90
N LEU A 3 -27.91 -13.14 -11.97
CA LEU A 3 -27.27 -14.46 -12.07
C LEU A 3 -26.27 -14.61 -10.91
N LYS A 4 -26.47 -15.62 -10.06
CA LYS A 4 -25.52 -15.97 -8.99
C LYS A 4 -24.17 -16.32 -9.62
N PRO A 5 -23.02 -15.95 -9.02
CA PRO A 5 -21.71 -16.34 -9.51
C PRO A 5 -21.44 -17.80 -9.11
N THR A 6 -22.13 -18.76 -9.72
CA THR A 6 -21.90 -20.19 -9.48
C THR A 6 -20.73 -20.74 -10.29
N ASN A 7 -20.09 -19.91 -11.11
CA ASN A 7 -19.03 -20.34 -12.01
C ASN A 7 -17.89 -19.32 -12.08
N PHE A 8 -16.70 -19.80 -12.41
CA PHE A 8 -15.52 -18.99 -12.70
C PHE A 8 -15.32 -18.86 -14.22
N HIS A 9 -14.50 -17.90 -14.63
CA HIS A 9 -14.24 -17.68 -16.05
C HIS A 9 -13.62 -18.91 -16.71
N LYS A 10 -14.09 -19.29 -17.91
CA LYS A 10 -13.68 -20.53 -18.62
C LYS A 10 -12.17 -20.66 -18.88
N ASP A 11 -11.47 -19.54 -19.05
CA ASP A 11 -10.02 -19.49 -19.27
C ASP A 11 -9.20 -19.46 -17.97
N PHE A 12 -9.84 -19.49 -16.79
CA PHE A 12 -9.14 -19.50 -15.51
C PHE A 12 -8.25 -20.75 -15.39
N LYS A 13 -7.03 -20.55 -14.91
CA LYS A 13 -6.13 -21.63 -14.49
C LYS A 13 -5.53 -21.35 -13.13
N LEU A 14 -5.30 -22.40 -12.36
CA LEU A 14 -4.60 -22.36 -11.09
C LEU A 14 -3.38 -23.28 -11.13
N ASN A 15 -2.18 -22.73 -10.97
CA ASN A 15 -0.91 -23.47 -11.07
C ASN A 15 -0.84 -24.31 -12.34
N SER A 16 -1.19 -23.71 -13.48
CA SER A 16 -1.30 -24.35 -14.81
C SER A 16 -2.43 -25.38 -14.99
N ASN A 17 -3.20 -25.72 -13.95
CA ASN A 17 -4.35 -26.63 -14.04
C ASN A 17 -5.62 -25.90 -14.48
N SER A 18 -6.43 -26.55 -15.31
CA SER A 18 -7.77 -26.10 -15.70
C SER A 18 -8.82 -26.98 -15.02
N PHE A 19 -10.00 -26.43 -14.73
CA PHE A 19 -11.04 -27.14 -13.97
C PHE A 19 -12.36 -27.08 -14.72
N ALA A 20 -13.02 -28.22 -14.85
CA ALA A 20 -14.34 -28.32 -15.48
C ALA A 20 -15.48 -27.91 -14.54
N THR A 21 -15.28 -28.06 -13.23
CA THR A 21 -16.28 -27.80 -12.19
C THR A 21 -15.65 -27.10 -10.98
N VAL A 22 -16.50 -26.45 -10.18
CA VAL A 22 -16.09 -25.88 -8.88
C VAL A 22 -15.58 -26.97 -7.95
N ASP A 23 -16.21 -28.14 -7.91
CA ASP A 23 -15.78 -29.26 -7.05
C ASP A 23 -14.36 -29.71 -7.37
N ALA A 24 -14.01 -29.86 -8.65
CA ALA A 24 -12.64 -30.22 -9.06
C ALA A 24 -11.61 -29.17 -8.61
N LEU A 25 -11.96 -27.89 -8.70
CA LEU A 25 -11.12 -26.79 -8.20
C LEU A 25 -10.96 -26.85 -6.67
N LEU A 26 -12.04 -27.11 -5.93
CA LEU A 26 -12.01 -27.23 -4.46
C LEU A 26 -11.19 -28.44 -4.00
N THR A 27 -11.31 -29.59 -4.66
CA THR A 27 -10.49 -30.78 -4.38
C THR A 27 -9.01 -30.47 -4.57
N TYR A 28 -8.62 -29.89 -5.70
CA TYR A 28 -7.24 -29.47 -5.94
C TYR A 28 -6.74 -28.47 -4.89
N ALA A 29 -7.56 -27.47 -4.57
CA ALA A 29 -7.21 -26.46 -3.58
C ALA A 29 -6.95 -27.04 -2.19
N ALA A 30 -7.69 -28.09 -1.80
CA ALA A 30 -7.57 -28.75 -0.50
C ALA A 30 -6.23 -29.47 -0.35
N GLU A 31 -5.70 -30.03 -1.44
CA GLU A 31 -4.39 -30.68 -1.48
C GLU A 31 -3.24 -29.66 -1.54
N PHE A 32 -3.46 -28.53 -2.22
CA PHE A 32 -2.40 -27.56 -2.48
C PHE A 32 -2.12 -26.61 -1.29
N SER A 33 -3.15 -26.06 -0.64
CA SER A 33 -2.94 -25.05 0.41
C SER A 33 -4.07 -24.98 1.42
N ARG A 34 -3.69 -24.94 2.70
CA ARG A 34 -4.60 -24.79 3.85
C ARG A 34 -5.32 -23.44 3.87
N GLU A 35 -4.82 -22.41 3.17
CA GLU A 35 -5.50 -21.10 3.08
C GLU A 35 -6.39 -20.97 1.85
N LEU A 36 -6.00 -21.62 0.74
CA LEU A 36 -6.68 -21.51 -0.54
C LEU A 36 -8.07 -22.17 -0.49
N HIS A 37 -8.14 -23.42 -0.02
CA HIS A 37 -9.40 -24.16 0.01
C HIS A 37 -10.48 -23.49 0.87
N PRO A 38 -10.22 -23.05 2.12
CA PRO A 38 -11.23 -22.35 2.92
C PRO A 38 -11.78 -21.11 2.23
N PHE A 39 -10.92 -20.31 1.58
CA PHE A 39 -11.36 -19.12 0.86
C PHE A 39 -12.21 -19.48 -0.37
N LEU A 40 -11.78 -20.44 -1.20
CA LEU A 40 -12.55 -20.83 -2.38
C LEU A 40 -13.89 -21.48 -2.00
N LYS A 41 -13.91 -22.29 -0.93
CA LYS A 41 -15.16 -22.87 -0.41
C LYS A 41 -16.14 -21.78 0.04
N ASP A 42 -15.67 -20.76 0.74
CA ASP A 42 -16.48 -19.59 1.11
C ASP A 42 -16.92 -18.80 -0.13
N TRP A 43 -16.02 -18.57 -1.08
CA TRP A 43 -16.28 -17.84 -2.33
C TRP A 43 -17.35 -18.48 -3.21
N PHE A 44 -17.40 -19.81 -3.30
CA PHE A 44 -18.41 -20.54 -4.07
C PHE A 44 -19.64 -20.98 -3.25
N SER A 45 -19.69 -20.65 -1.95
CA SER A 45 -20.89 -20.88 -1.15
C SER A 45 -22.05 -19.95 -1.57
N ASP A 46 -23.27 -20.30 -1.15
CA ASP A 46 -24.48 -19.49 -1.35
C ASP A 46 -24.48 -18.16 -0.58
N ASN A 47 -23.47 -17.88 0.24
CA ASN A 47 -23.36 -16.61 0.95
C ASN A 47 -22.90 -15.50 0.00
N ASP A 48 -23.58 -14.36 -0.04
CA ASP A 48 -23.20 -13.24 -0.91
C ASP A 48 -22.03 -12.41 -0.37
N VAL A 49 -21.63 -12.63 0.89
CA VAL A 49 -20.55 -11.88 1.54
C VAL A 49 -19.34 -12.73 1.89
N VAL A 50 -18.16 -12.12 1.81
CA VAL A 50 -16.90 -12.62 2.37
C VAL A 50 -16.53 -11.78 3.58
N ILE A 51 -16.18 -12.43 4.69
CA ILE A 51 -15.69 -11.73 5.90
C ILE A 51 -14.18 -11.55 5.80
N VAL A 52 -13.73 -10.31 5.93
CA VAL A 52 -12.31 -9.96 5.96
C VAL A 52 -11.97 -9.19 7.21
N HIS A 53 -10.73 -9.32 7.68
CA HIS A 53 -10.25 -8.61 8.85
C HIS A 53 -9.31 -7.49 8.43
N THR A 54 -9.47 -6.31 9.03
CA THR A 54 -8.52 -5.21 8.87
C THR A 54 -7.19 -5.54 9.55
N SER A 55 -6.08 -5.05 9.02
CA SER A 55 -4.74 -5.22 9.61
C SER A 55 -4.52 -4.51 10.97
N GLY A 56 -5.56 -3.91 11.57
CA GLY A 56 -5.57 -3.44 12.96
C GLY A 56 -4.48 -2.41 13.30
N SER A 57 -4.52 -1.21 12.71
CA SER A 57 -3.66 -0.10 13.19
C SER A 57 -4.00 0.37 14.60
N SER A 58 -5.23 0.13 15.06
CA SER A 58 -5.76 0.53 16.38
C SER A 58 -5.73 -0.59 17.43
N GLY A 59 -5.10 -1.73 17.17
CA GLY A 59 -4.95 -2.84 18.12
C GLY A 59 -5.86 -4.04 17.87
N THR A 60 -7.18 -3.85 17.71
CA THR A 60 -8.13 -4.96 17.47
C THR A 60 -8.57 -5.03 15.99
N PRO A 61 -8.35 -6.16 15.28
CA PRO A 61 -8.86 -6.36 13.93
C PRO A 61 -10.38 -6.26 13.88
N LYS A 62 -10.92 -5.38 13.02
CA LYS A 62 -12.37 -5.29 12.76
C LYS A 62 -12.74 -6.22 11.60
N ALA A 63 -13.82 -6.97 11.77
CA ALA A 63 -14.42 -7.75 10.70
C ALA A 63 -15.24 -6.83 9.78
N ILE A 64 -14.99 -6.91 8.49
CA ILE A 64 -15.71 -6.19 7.43
C ILE A 64 -16.37 -7.23 6.54
N LYS A 65 -17.65 -7.03 6.23
CA LYS A 65 -18.40 -7.83 5.26
C LYS A 65 -18.26 -7.19 3.88
N LEU A 66 -17.74 -7.93 2.92
CA LEU A 66 -17.62 -7.48 1.53
C LEU A 66 -18.54 -8.30 0.64
N GLN A 67 -19.32 -7.63 -0.21
CA GLN A 67 -20.17 -8.33 -1.18
C GLN A 67 -19.30 -8.93 -2.29
N LYS A 68 -19.60 -10.16 -2.70
CA LYS A 68 -18.85 -10.85 -3.78
C LYS A 68 -18.92 -10.10 -5.10
N ASP A 69 -20.06 -9.49 -5.43
CA ASP A 69 -20.23 -8.71 -6.66
C ASP A 69 -19.36 -7.42 -6.65
N GLN A 70 -19.24 -6.75 -5.50
CA GLN A 70 -18.34 -5.61 -5.31
C GLN A 70 -16.86 -6.03 -5.45
N MET A 71 -16.50 -7.23 -4.98
CA MET A 71 -15.17 -7.80 -5.19
C MET A 71 -14.90 -8.09 -6.68
N GLN A 72 -15.87 -8.61 -7.42
CA GLN A 72 -15.77 -8.78 -8.88
C GLN A 72 -15.68 -7.45 -9.63
N ASN A 73 -16.38 -6.42 -9.17
CA ASN A 73 -16.28 -5.06 -9.73
C ASN A 73 -14.89 -4.47 -9.51
N SER A 74 -14.30 -4.64 -8.32
CA SER A 74 -12.91 -4.26 -8.02
C SER A 74 -11.89 -5.00 -8.90
N ALA A 75 -12.12 -6.29 -9.14
CA ALA A 75 -11.32 -7.07 -10.09
C ALA A 75 -11.38 -6.49 -11.50
N THR A 76 -12.59 -6.23 -12.01
CA THR A 76 -12.83 -5.63 -13.34
C THR A 76 -12.15 -4.28 -13.47
N ALA A 77 -12.28 -3.39 -12.47
CA ALA A 77 -11.62 -2.09 -12.48
C ALA A 77 -10.08 -2.20 -12.53
N THR A 78 -9.49 -3.22 -11.90
CA THR A 78 -8.05 -3.52 -12.02
C THR A 78 -7.70 -3.94 -13.45
N GLY A 79 -8.49 -4.86 -14.02
CA GLY A 79 -8.32 -5.37 -15.38
C GLY A 79 -8.38 -4.26 -16.43
N ASP A 80 -9.40 -3.41 -16.34
CA ASP A 80 -9.61 -2.28 -17.24
C ASP A 80 -8.47 -1.26 -17.14
N PHE A 81 -8.09 -0.87 -15.91
CA PHE A 81 -7.05 0.14 -15.70
C PHE A 81 -5.69 -0.27 -16.26
N PHE A 82 -5.31 -1.53 -16.04
CA PHE A 82 -4.02 -2.05 -16.49
C PHE A 82 -4.07 -2.73 -17.86
N ALA A 83 -5.22 -2.73 -18.54
CA ALA A 83 -5.46 -3.46 -19.78
C ALA A 83 -5.02 -4.94 -19.69
N LEU A 84 -5.45 -5.63 -18.62
CA LEU A 84 -5.17 -7.04 -18.36
C LEU A 84 -6.41 -7.87 -18.71
N LYS A 85 -6.32 -8.62 -19.80
CA LYS A 85 -7.42 -9.42 -20.38
C LYS A 85 -7.42 -10.85 -19.84
N GLU A 86 -8.30 -11.69 -20.36
CA GLU A 86 -8.24 -13.14 -20.13
C GLU A 86 -6.87 -13.71 -20.52
N LYS A 87 -6.50 -14.83 -19.90
CA LYS A 87 -5.22 -15.54 -20.08
C LYS A 87 -3.97 -14.78 -19.61
N THR A 88 -4.12 -13.59 -19.02
CA THR A 88 -3.06 -12.89 -18.28
C THR A 88 -2.39 -13.86 -17.32
N THR A 89 -1.06 -13.97 -17.36
CA THR A 89 -0.31 -14.76 -16.37
C THR A 89 -0.06 -13.92 -15.12
N ALA A 90 -0.46 -14.41 -13.96
CA ALA A 90 -0.33 -13.67 -12.71
C ALA A 90 0.33 -14.51 -11.61
N LEU A 91 1.11 -13.86 -10.74
CA LEU A 91 1.72 -14.47 -9.57
C LEU A 91 1.05 -13.95 -8.29
N LEU A 92 0.45 -14.85 -7.52
CA LEU A 92 0.03 -14.60 -6.14
C LEU A 92 1.10 -15.11 -5.17
N CYS A 93 1.78 -14.16 -4.52
CA CYS A 93 2.78 -14.39 -3.47
C CYS A 93 2.46 -13.64 -2.17
N LEU A 94 1.19 -13.30 -1.94
CA LEU A 94 0.69 -12.63 -0.76
C LEU A 94 -0.17 -13.60 0.06
N PRO A 95 -0.22 -13.46 1.40
CA PRO A 95 -1.06 -14.33 2.22
C PRO A 95 -2.55 -14.18 1.85
N ILE A 96 -3.24 -15.31 1.64
CA ILE A 96 -4.67 -15.34 1.29
C ILE A 96 -5.52 -14.98 2.52
N ALA A 97 -4.94 -15.03 3.72
CA ALA A 97 -5.53 -14.47 4.93
C ALA A 97 -5.98 -13.00 4.77
N TYR A 98 -5.28 -12.18 3.99
CA TYR A 98 -5.57 -10.76 3.81
C TYR A 98 -6.27 -10.43 2.48
N ILE A 99 -6.97 -9.29 2.45
CA ILE A 99 -7.73 -8.84 1.26
C ILE A 99 -6.88 -8.76 -0.01
N ALA A 100 -5.60 -8.41 0.10
CA ALA A 100 -4.71 -8.33 -1.06
C ALA A 100 -4.50 -9.69 -1.74
N GLY A 101 -4.29 -10.76 -0.96
CA GLY A 101 -4.17 -12.12 -1.49
C GLY A 101 -5.51 -12.66 -2.01
N LYS A 102 -6.61 -12.48 -1.25
CA LYS A 102 -7.97 -12.84 -1.71
C LYS A 102 -8.31 -12.21 -3.05
N MET A 103 -7.98 -10.93 -3.24
CA MET A 103 -8.31 -10.23 -4.48
C MET A 103 -7.48 -10.65 -5.69
N MET A 104 -6.29 -11.24 -5.51
CA MET A 104 -5.60 -11.88 -6.64
C MET A 104 -6.35 -13.11 -7.14
N LEU A 105 -6.91 -13.91 -6.24
CA LEU A 105 -7.77 -15.05 -6.58
C LEU A 105 -9.06 -14.57 -7.25
N VAL A 106 -9.75 -13.58 -6.67
CA VAL A 106 -10.98 -13.04 -7.27
C VAL A 106 -10.72 -12.45 -8.65
N ARG A 107 -9.61 -11.72 -8.85
CA ARG A 107 -9.22 -11.23 -10.19
C ARG A 107 -9.06 -12.38 -11.17
N ALA A 108 -8.35 -13.42 -10.79
CA ALA A 108 -8.12 -14.55 -11.68
C ALA A 108 -9.41 -15.31 -12.03
N LEU A 109 -10.27 -15.56 -11.04
CA LEU A 109 -11.57 -16.21 -11.24
C LEU A 109 -12.51 -15.37 -12.10
N THR A 110 -12.50 -14.05 -11.92
CA THR A 110 -13.41 -13.11 -12.61
C THR A 110 -12.96 -12.84 -14.04
N LEU A 111 -11.65 -12.62 -14.24
CA LEU A 111 -11.08 -12.17 -15.51
C LEU A 111 -10.47 -13.31 -16.34
N GLY A 112 -10.49 -14.55 -15.84
CA GLY A 112 -9.91 -15.69 -16.55
C GLY A 112 -8.39 -15.64 -16.62
N TRP A 113 -7.73 -15.22 -15.53
CA TRP A 113 -6.27 -15.22 -15.49
C TRP A 113 -5.72 -16.62 -15.23
N HIS A 114 -4.49 -16.83 -15.67
CA HIS A 114 -3.68 -17.99 -15.29
C HIS A 114 -2.87 -17.62 -14.05
N LEU A 115 -3.35 -18.02 -12.88
CA LEU A 115 -2.76 -17.66 -11.60
C LEU A 115 -1.84 -18.78 -11.10
N ASP A 116 -0.58 -18.45 -10.83
CA ASP A 116 0.29 -19.29 -10.02
C ASP A 116 0.30 -18.76 -8.58
N VAL A 117 0.13 -19.66 -7.63
CA VAL A 117 0.13 -19.38 -6.20
C VAL A 117 1.37 -19.99 -5.59
N VAL A 118 2.15 -19.17 -4.91
CA VAL A 118 3.33 -19.60 -4.15
C VAL A 118 3.17 -19.22 -2.68
N PRO A 119 3.89 -19.89 -1.76
CA PRO A 119 3.92 -19.46 -0.36
C PRO A 119 4.28 -17.97 -0.23
N ALA A 120 3.68 -17.30 0.75
CA ALA A 120 4.01 -15.91 1.05
C ALA A 120 5.41 -15.84 1.68
N ASP A 121 6.41 -15.56 0.85
CA ASP A 121 7.81 -15.41 1.25
C ASP A 121 8.25 -13.95 1.14
N SER A 122 9.28 -13.57 1.91
CA SER A 122 9.93 -12.27 1.81
C SER A 122 10.67 -12.04 0.49
N ASN A 123 11.00 -13.09 -0.26
CA ASN A 123 11.63 -13.06 -1.58
C ASN A 123 10.93 -14.04 -2.55
N PRO A 124 9.72 -13.70 -3.02
CA PRO A 124 8.86 -14.63 -3.76
C PRO A 124 9.39 -15.04 -5.13
N LEU A 125 10.38 -14.33 -5.68
CA LEU A 125 11.01 -14.66 -6.96
C LEU A 125 12.30 -15.48 -6.83
N LYS A 126 12.77 -15.78 -5.62
CA LYS A 126 14.07 -16.45 -5.40
C LYS A 126 14.21 -17.74 -6.21
N GLU A 127 13.23 -18.63 -6.14
CA GLU A 127 13.21 -19.92 -6.85
C GLU A 127 12.18 -19.94 -7.99
N ASN A 128 11.74 -18.76 -8.46
CA ASN A 128 10.77 -18.64 -9.56
C ASN A 128 11.51 -18.23 -10.83
N TYR A 129 11.32 -18.97 -11.92
CA TYR A 129 11.95 -18.73 -13.23
C TYR A 129 10.95 -18.35 -14.32
N LYS A 130 9.66 -18.28 -13.98
CA LYS A 130 8.58 -17.94 -14.92
C LYS A 130 8.39 -16.43 -14.99
N THR A 131 7.92 -15.97 -16.15
CA THR A 131 7.52 -14.59 -16.37
C THR A 131 6.01 -14.42 -16.25
N TYR A 132 5.59 -13.28 -15.71
CA TYR A 132 4.19 -12.96 -15.44
C TYR A 132 3.84 -11.59 -16.00
N ASP A 133 2.62 -11.47 -16.51
CA ASP A 133 2.05 -10.19 -16.92
C ASP A 133 1.75 -9.30 -15.71
N PHE A 134 1.38 -9.89 -14.57
CA PHE A 134 0.96 -9.15 -13.39
C PHE A 134 1.36 -9.81 -12.05
N SER A 135 1.70 -9.01 -11.05
CA SER A 135 1.79 -9.46 -9.65
C SER A 135 1.52 -8.32 -8.67
N ALA A 136 1.25 -8.69 -7.43
CA ALA A 136 1.08 -7.78 -6.31
C ALA A 136 2.03 -8.16 -5.17
N MET A 137 2.76 -7.19 -4.63
CA MET A 137 3.76 -7.40 -3.58
C MET A 137 3.70 -6.32 -2.50
N VAL A 138 4.27 -6.61 -1.33
CA VAL A 138 4.58 -5.60 -0.30
C VAL A 138 6.00 -5.03 -0.52
N PRO A 139 6.34 -3.84 0.00
CA PRO A 139 7.65 -3.21 -0.24
C PRO A 139 8.84 -4.13 0.06
N LEU A 140 8.81 -4.92 1.14
CA LEU A 140 9.87 -5.85 1.49
C LEU A 140 10.10 -6.93 0.42
N GLN A 141 9.03 -7.46 -0.16
CA GLN A 141 9.12 -8.44 -1.24
C GLN A 141 9.74 -7.82 -2.49
N VAL A 142 9.36 -6.58 -2.82
CA VAL A 142 9.93 -5.84 -3.95
C VAL A 142 11.42 -5.59 -3.74
N GLU A 143 11.82 -5.20 -2.53
CA GLU A 143 13.22 -4.95 -2.20
C GLU A 143 14.07 -6.21 -2.32
N ASN A 144 13.60 -7.35 -1.79
CA ASN A 144 14.33 -8.61 -1.84
C ASN A 144 14.32 -9.27 -3.22
N SER A 145 13.36 -8.94 -4.09
CA SER A 145 13.22 -9.49 -5.43
C SER A 145 13.67 -8.53 -6.55
N ILE A 146 14.34 -7.41 -6.21
CA ILE A 146 14.66 -6.32 -7.14
C ILE A 146 15.33 -6.79 -8.43
N GLU A 147 16.31 -7.71 -8.32
CA GLU A 147 17.10 -8.23 -9.44
C GLU A 147 16.29 -9.13 -10.38
N LYS A 148 15.19 -9.71 -9.89
CA LYS A 148 14.31 -10.62 -10.64
C LYS A 148 13.01 -9.96 -11.09
N LEU A 149 12.79 -8.67 -10.79
CA LEU A 149 11.57 -7.98 -11.19
C LEU A 149 11.36 -7.92 -12.70
N TYR A 150 12.40 -8.13 -13.52
CA TYR A 150 12.25 -8.29 -14.98
C TYR A 150 11.31 -9.45 -15.37
N GLN A 151 11.06 -10.40 -14.45
CA GLN A 151 10.09 -11.47 -14.64
C GLN A 151 8.64 -10.98 -14.58
N ILE A 152 8.37 -9.77 -14.09
CA ILE A 152 7.01 -9.24 -13.92
C ILE A 152 6.82 -8.02 -14.84
N LYS A 153 5.84 -8.05 -15.73
CA LYS A 153 5.58 -6.89 -16.62
C LYS A 153 4.95 -5.72 -15.88
N LYS A 154 3.89 -5.96 -15.09
CA LYS A 154 3.21 -4.95 -14.27
C LYS A 154 3.17 -5.39 -12.82
N LEU A 155 3.67 -4.54 -11.92
CA LEU A 155 3.74 -4.81 -10.50
C LEU A 155 2.98 -3.73 -9.73
N ILE A 156 2.02 -4.15 -8.90
CA ILE A 156 1.44 -3.26 -7.90
C ILE A 156 2.09 -3.50 -6.53
N VAL A 157 2.42 -2.42 -5.84
CA VAL A 157 3.03 -2.43 -4.51
C VAL A 157 2.04 -1.83 -3.53
N GLY A 158 1.68 -2.59 -2.50
CA GLY A 158 0.66 -2.19 -1.52
C GLY A 158 1.01 -2.62 -0.10
N GLY A 159 0.12 -2.34 0.84
CA GLY A 159 0.29 -2.72 2.25
C GLY A 159 1.24 -1.83 3.06
N GLY A 160 1.93 -0.88 2.42
CA GLY A 160 2.79 0.10 3.08
C GLY A 160 3.33 1.14 2.11
N ALA A 161 3.94 2.19 2.65
CA ALA A 161 4.63 3.19 1.84
C ALA A 161 5.86 2.57 1.15
N VAL A 162 6.10 2.96 -0.11
CA VAL A 162 7.32 2.59 -0.82
C VAL A 162 8.39 3.63 -0.50
N SER A 163 9.46 3.24 0.20
CA SER A 163 10.52 4.16 0.60
C SER A 163 11.17 4.82 -0.60
N LYS A 164 11.74 6.02 -0.41
CA LYS A 164 12.45 6.72 -1.48
C LYS A 164 13.65 5.92 -2.00
N ALA A 165 14.39 5.27 -1.10
CA ALA A 165 15.49 4.38 -1.46
C ALA A 165 15.02 3.23 -2.37
N LEU A 166 13.87 2.62 -2.07
CA LEU A 166 13.30 1.60 -2.95
C LEU A 166 12.82 2.20 -4.28
N GLN A 167 12.18 3.38 -4.27
CA GLN A 167 11.78 4.08 -5.50
C GLN A 167 12.99 4.40 -6.40
N GLU A 168 14.15 4.74 -5.83
CA GLU A 168 15.39 4.97 -6.57
C GLU A 168 15.89 3.68 -7.22
N LYS A 169 15.93 2.56 -6.48
CA LYS A 169 16.27 1.24 -7.05
C LYS A 169 15.34 0.84 -8.20
N LEU A 170 14.04 1.17 -8.08
CA LEU A 170 13.02 0.86 -9.09
C LEU A 170 13.18 1.65 -10.41
N GLN A 171 13.96 2.74 -10.44
CA GLN A 171 14.16 3.48 -11.70
C GLN A 171 14.90 2.66 -12.75
N HIS A 172 15.63 1.63 -12.34
CA HIS A 172 16.44 0.79 -13.22
C HIS A 172 15.78 -0.56 -13.55
N VAL A 173 14.57 -0.83 -13.07
CA VAL A 173 13.87 -2.09 -13.36
C VAL A 173 12.92 -1.93 -14.55
N VAL A 174 12.90 -2.96 -15.41
CA VAL A 174 12.06 -2.97 -16.62
C VAL A 174 10.57 -3.08 -16.31
N ALA A 175 10.21 -3.75 -15.21
CA ALA A 175 8.82 -3.87 -14.76
C ALA A 175 8.16 -2.49 -14.63
N ALA A 176 6.90 -2.36 -15.06
CA ALA A 176 6.11 -1.17 -14.76
C ALA A 176 5.57 -1.28 -13.33
N VAL A 177 6.11 -0.47 -12.41
CA VAL A 177 5.81 -0.57 -10.97
C VAL A 177 4.92 0.57 -10.52
N PHE A 178 3.89 0.25 -9.74
CA PHE A 178 2.89 1.19 -9.25
C PHE A 178 2.69 1.03 -7.75
N ALA A 179 2.75 2.13 -7.00
CA ALA A 179 2.22 2.15 -5.64
C ALA A 179 0.69 2.18 -5.70
N THR A 180 0.04 1.50 -4.75
CA THR A 180 -1.41 1.48 -4.61
C THR A 180 -1.86 2.35 -3.45
N TYR A 181 -3.01 3.00 -3.61
CA TYR A 181 -3.74 3.62 -2.51
C TYR A 181 -5.08 2.90 -2.38
N GLY A 182 -5.33 2.38 -1.18
CA GLY A 182 -6.47 1.54 -0.88
C GLY A 182 -6.43 0.98 0.53
N MET A 183 -7.57 0.49 0.97
CA MET A 183 -7.81 -0.06 2.30
C MET A 183 -8.79 -1.23 2.19
N THR A 184 -9.09 -1.87 3.33
CA THR A 184 -10.01 -3.02 3.32
C THR A 184 -11.43 -2.58 2.93
N GLU A 185 -11.83 -1.40 3.39
CA GLU A 185 -13.11 -0.73 3.11
C GLU A 185 -13.32 -0.42 1.62
N THR A 186 -12.23 -0.32 0.84
CA THR A 186 -12.27 -0.06 -0.60
C THR A 186 -12.00 -1.30 -1.45
N ILE A 187 -11.96 -2.49 -0.85
CA ILE A 187 -11.69 -3.76 -1.55
C ILE A 187 -10.40 -3.67 -2.36
N THR A 188 -9.30 -3.39 -1.66
CA THR A 188 -7.97 -3.07 -2.22
C THR A 188 -7.87 -1.66 -2.79
N HIS A 189 -7.24 -1.48 -3.96
CA HIS A 189 -6.81 -0.18 -4.45
C HIS A 189 -7.90 0.52 -5.26
N ILE A 190 -8.05 1.82 -5.02
CA ILE A 190 -8.92 2.71 -5.80
C ILE A 190 -8.14 3.76 -6.58
N ALA A 191 -6.83 3.85 -6.33
CA ALA A 191 -5.92 4.68 -7.08
C ALA A 191 -4.54 4.05 -7.09
N VAL A 192 -3.76 4.38 -8.13
CA VAL A 192 -2.39 3.93 -8.28
C VAL A 192 -1.48 5.08 -8.71
N LYS A 193 -0.23 5.02 -8.27
CA LYS A 193 0.81 6.01 -8.57
C LYS A 193 1.97 5.28 -9.24
N LYS A 194 2.31 5.67 -10.47
CA LYS A 194 3.45 5.08 -11.18
C LYS A 194 4.76 5.43 -10.44
N LEU A 195 5.65 4.46 -10.25
CA LEU A 195 6.88 4.62 -9.50
C LEU A 195 8.14 4.67 -10.37
N ASN A 196 8.09 4.15 -11.59
CA ASN A 196 9.23 4.13 -12.51
C ASN A 196 8.79 4.25 -13.97
N ASN A 197 9.75 4.18 -14.90
CA ASN A 197 9.52 4.21 -16.35
C ASN A 197 8.68 5.41 -16.79
N PHE A 198 9.03 6.61 -16.29
CA PHE A 198 8.33 7.85 -16.61
C PHE A 198 8.52 8.30 -18.06
N THR A 199 9.49 7.72 -18.78
CA THR A 199 9.76 7.95 -20.19
C THR A 199 8.82 7.12 -21.08
N ALA A 200 7.61 7.62 -21.30
CA ALA A 200 6.79 7.40 -22.51
C ALA A 200 5.43 8.06 -22.27
N LEU A 201 5.38 9.38 -22.47
CA LEU A 201 4.25 10.18 -22.93
C LEU A 201 4.73 11.64 -22.86
N HIS A 202 4.87 12.27 -24.02
CA HIS A 202 5.16 13.67 -24.25
C HIS A 202 4.95 14.63 -23.07
N GLU A 203 5.98 14.89 -22.28
CA GLU A 203 6.17 16.17 -21.60
C GLU A 203 7.61 16.59 -21.87
N ASN A 204 7.77 17.51 -22.83
CA ASN A 204 8.99 18.29 -23.02
C ASN A 204 9.20 19.12 -21.75
N THR A 205 9.86 18.55 -20.76
CA THR A 205 10.49 19.32 -19.69
C THR A 205 11.87 18.74 -19.43
N ASP A 206 12.84 19.65 -19.49
CA ASP A 206 14.26 19.42 -19.39
C ASP A 206 14.67 18.51 -18.22
N GLN A 207 15.70 17.70 -18.53
CA GLN A 207 16.83 17.33 -17.68
C GLN A 207 16.59 17.23 -16.16
N GLN A 208 16.72 16.00 -15.63
CA GLN A 208 17.01 15.71 -14.21
C GLN A 208 15.99 16.20 -13.16
N SER A 209 14.72 16.36 -13.50
CA SER A 209 13.65 16.53 -12.50
C SER A 209 13.06 15.18 -12.09
N HIS A 210 13.00 14.91 -10.79
CA HIS A 210 12.19 13.84 -10.21
C HIS A 210 10.77 13.94 -10.76
N HIS A 211 10.36 13.08 -11.69
CA HIS A 211 9.01 13.13 -12.26
C HIS A 211 8.00 12.96 -11.12
N LYS A 212 7.24 14.03 -10.86
CA LYS A 212 6.28 14.05 -9.76
C LYS A 212 5.03 13.28 -10.16
N SER A 213 5.00 12.00 -9.79
CA SER A 213 3.87 11.11 -10.03
C SER A 213 2.81 11.25 -8.95
N TYR A 214 1.55 11.36 -9.34
CA TYR A 214 0.39 11.46 -8.46
C TYR A 214 -0.43 10.17 -8.47
N TYR A 215 -1.22 9.94 -7.42
CA TYR A 215 -2.19 8.86 -7.44
C TYR A 215 -3.28 9.19 -8.46
N ARG A 216 -3.50 8.31 -9.42
CA ARG A 216 -4.57 8.36 -10.40
C ARG A 216 -5.65 7.36 -10.01
N ILE A 217 -6.90 7.81 -9.95
CA ILE A 217 -8.02 6.96 -9.56
C ILE A 217 -8.39 5.94 -10.64
N LEU A 218 -8.91 4.80 -10.21
CA LEU A 218 -9.49 3.78 -11.07
C LEU A 218 -10.85 4.23 -11.62
N PRO A 219 -11.34 3.62 -12.73
CA PRO A 219 -12.64 3.95 -13.31
C PRO A 219 -13.78 3.92 -12.29
N LYS A 220 -14.81 4.75 -12.54
CA LYS A 220 -16.04 4.87 -11.71
C LYS A 220 -15.80 5.33 -10.26
N THR A 221 -14.59 5.76 -9.93
CA THR A 221 -14.29 6.44 -8.67
C THR A 221 -14.46 7.94 -8.85
N VAL A 222 -15.07 8.59 -7.86
CA VAL A 222 -15.17 10.05 -7.74
C VAL A 222 -14.48 10.45 -6.44
N ILE A 223 -13.70 11.53 -6.49
CA ILE A 223 -12.95 12.03 -5.34
C ILE A 223 -13.23 13.51 -5.10
N TYR A 224 -13.22 13.91 -3.83
CA TYR A 224 -13.26 15.30 -3.40
C TYR A 224 -12.65 15.43 -2.00
N LYS A 225 -12.65 16.65 -1.42
CA LYS A 225 -12.17 16.89 -0.07
C LYS A 225 -13.32 17.23 0.87
N ASP A 226 -13.22 16.78 2.13
CA ASP A 226 -14.04 17.31 3.21
C ASP A 226 -13.45 18.62 3.78
N GLU A 227 -14.08 19.17 4.83
CA GLU A 227 -13.64 20.38 5.53
C GLU A 227 -12.25 20.26 6.19
N ARG A 228 -11.80 19.01 6.45
CA ARG A 228 -10.50 18.70 7.04
C ARG A 228 -9.40 18.61 5.98
N ASN A 229 -9.74 18.79 4.70
CA ASN A 229 -8.91 18.47 3.53
C ASN A 229 -8.60 16.98 3.37
N CYS A 230 -9.39 16.12 4.01
CA CYS A 230 -9.25 14.68 3.87
C CYS A 230 -9.94 14.20 2.58
N LEU A 231 -9.39 13.14 1.99
CA LEU A 231 -9.93 12.51 0.80
C LEU A 231 -11.28 11.88 1.10
N VAL A 232 -12.28 12.23 0.30
CA VAL A 232 -13.58 11.57 0.29
C VAL A 232 -13.73 10.81 -1.01
N LEU A 233 -14.16 9.56 -0.90
CA LEU A 233 -14.25 8.61 -2.00
C LEU A 233 -15.71 8.20 -2.21
N LYS A 234 -16.16 8.22 -3.46
CA LYS A 234 -17.43 7.64 -3.89
C LYS A 234 -17.19 6.71 -5.07
N ASN A 235 -17.54 5.44 -4.92
CA ASN A 235 -17.53 4.47 -6.00
C ASN A 235 -18.66 3.46 -5.80
N THR A 236 -19.77 3.68 -6.51
CA THR A 236 -21.01 2.90 -6.38
C THR A 236 -20.91 1.47 -6.89
N THR A 237 -19.76 1.05 -7.43
CA THR A 237 -19.56 -0.33 -7.87
C THR A 237 -18.87 -1.19 -6.81
N ILE A 238 -18.18 -0.59 -5.84
CA ILE A 238 -17.45 -1.31 -4.79
C ILE A 238 -17.97 -0.98 -3.39
N SER A 239 -18.75 0.08 -3.23
CA SER A 239 -19.42 0.46 -1.99
C SER A 239 -20.63 1.36 -2.29
N ASP A 240 -21.76 1.12 -1.63
CA ASP A 240 -22.92 2.01 -1.70
C ASP A 240 -22.75 3.27 -0.83
N ALA A 241 -21.83 3.23 0.12
CA ALA A 241 -21.54 4.33 1.03
C ALA A 241 -20.41 5.23 0.48
N VAL A 242 -20.57 6.53 0.72
CA VAL A 242 -19.47 7.51 0.60
C VAL A 242 -18.48 7.25 1.72
N LEU A 243 -17.21 7.09 1.38
CA LEU A 243 -16.14 6.83 2.34
C LEU A 243 -15.38 8.12 2.65
N PHE A 244 -15.51 8.57 3.89
CA PHE A 244 -14.71 9.65 4.45
C PHE A 244 -13.44 9.05 5.05
N THR A 245 -12.29 9.40 4.49
CA THR A 245 -11.00 8.96 5.02
C THR A 245 -10.49 9.96 6.06
N ASN A 246 -9.41 9.59 6.74
CA ASN A 246 -8.59 10.53 7.53
C ASN A 246 -7.26 10.78 6.81
N ASP A 247 -7.24 10.71 5.48
CA ASP A 247 -6.04 10.91 4.67
C ASP A 247 -6.07 12.31 4.07
N VAL A 248 -5.18 13.19 4.51
CA VAL A 248 -5.07 14.55 3.99
C VAL A 248 -4.46 14.51 2.59
N VAL A 249 -5.08 15.21 1.65
CA VAL A 249 -4.65 15.20 0.24
C VAL A 249 -4.61 16.59 -0.37
N ARG A 250 -3.75 16.74 -1.39
CA ARG A 250 -3.86 17.83 -2.37
C ARG A 250 -4.47 17.26 -3.66
N LEU A 251 -5.66 17.71 -4.03
CA LEU A 251 -6.23 17.38 -5.34
C LEU A 251 -5.43 18.08 -6.44
N ILE A 252 -5.05 17.32 -7.46
CA ILE A 252 -4.34 17.81 -8.65
C ILE A 252 -5.32 17.99 -9.81
N SER A 253 -6.29 17.08 -9.91
CA SER A 253 -7.41 17.14 -10.84
C SER A 253 -8.57 16.32 -10.30
N ASN A 254 -9.69 16.25 -11.04
CA ASN A 254 -10.82 15.38 -10.69
C ASN A 254 -10.48 13.88 -10.69
N SER A 255 -9.30 13.50 -11.20
CA SER A 255 -8.85 12.09 -11.27
C SER A 255 -7.50 11.83 -10.60
N GLN A 256 -6.86 12.87 -10.04
CA GLN A 256 -5.53 12.76 -9.46
C GLN A 256 -5.38 13.51 -8.15
N PHE A 257 -4.61 12.93 -7.22
CA PHE A 257 -4.30 13.54 -5.94
C PHE A 257 -2.88 13.18 -5.45
N GLU A 258 -2.33 14.06 -4.62
CA GLU A 258 -1.16 13.79 -3.79
C GLU A 258 -1.63 13.46 -2.37
N TRP A 259 -1.17 12.35 -1.81
CA TRP A 259 -1.36 12.01 -0.41
C TRP A 259 -0.31 12.71 0.44
N LEU A 260 -0.74 13.47 1.45
CA LEU A 260 0.13 14.28 2.30
C LEU A 260 0.41 13.64 3.65
N GLY A 261 -0.47 12.75 4.12
CA GLY A 261 -0.36 12.10 5.42
C GLY A 261 -1.71 11.84 6.07
N ARG A 262 -1.69 11.38 7.32
CA ARG A 262 -2.91 11.16 8.12
C ARG A 262 -3.29 12.43 8.86
N PHE A 263 -4.59 12.74 8.86
CA PHE A 263 -5.15 13.84 9.64
C PHE A 263 -4.89 13.65 11.14
N ASP A 264 -5.03 12.40 11.62
CA ASP A 264 -4.81 12.02 13.01
C ASP A 264 -3.35 12.25 13.47
N ASN A 265 -2.41 12.38 12.52
CA ASN A 265 -1.00 12.64 12.79
C ASN A 265 -0.63 14.12 12.62
N VAL A 266 -1.53 14.99 12.15
CA VAL A 266 -1.19 16.40 11.87
C VAL A 266 -0.77 17.11 13.16
N ILE A 267 0.38 17.78 13.12
CA ILE A 267 0.93 18.54 14.23
C ILE A 267 0.61 20.01 14.01
N ASN A 268 -0.03 20.66 14.98
CA ASN A 268 -0.36 22.07 14.94
C ASN A 268 0.67 22.88 15.73
N SER A 269 1.71 23.36 15.05
CA SER A 269 2.82 24.08 15.68
C SER A 269 2.80 25.57 15.34
N GLY A 270 2.50 26.42 16.34
CA GLY A 270 2.50 27.87 16.19
C GLY A 270 1.54 28.37 15.10
N GLY A 271 0.39 27.70 14.93
CA GLY A 271 -0.60 28.01 13.88
C GLY A 271 -0.30 27.39 12.51
N ILE A 272 0.75 26.59 12.38
CA ILE A 272 1.14 25.91 11.13
C ILE A 272 0.83 24.42 11.24
N LYS A 273 0.20 23.87 10.20
CA LYS A 273 -0.05 22.44 10.07
C LYS A 273 1.17 21.75 9.47
N LEU A 274 1.79 20.88 10.25
CA LEU A 274 2.91 20.05 9.83
C LEU A 274 2.39 18.63 9.59
N HIS A 275 2.78 18.03 8.46
CA HIS A 275 2.39 16.68 8.07
C HIS A 275 3.57 15.72 8.31
N PRO A 276 3.51 14.87 9.36
CA PRO A 276 4.64 14.01 9.70
C PRO A 276 5.15 13.16 8.55
N GLU A 277 4.27 12.55 7.77
CA GLU A 277 4.65 11.65 6.69
C GLU A 277 5.41 12.39 5.58
N SER A 278 5.07 13.64 5.30
CA SER A 278 5.80 14.49 4.36
C SER A 278 7.18 14.90 4.89
N ILE A 279 7.28 15.20 6.19
CA ILE A 279 8.56 15.53 6.83
C ILE A 279 9.45 14.28 6.89
N GLU A 280 8.87 13.13 7.20
CA GLU A 280 9.56 11.85 7.26
C GLU A 280 10.13 11.43 5.90
N GLU A 281 9.41 11.68 4.81
CA GLU A 281 9.93 11.46 3.44
C GLU A 281 11.17 12.31 3.14
N LYS A 282 11.26 13.52 3.69
CA LYS A 282 12.45 14.37 3.56
C LYS A 282 13.59 13.86 4.44
N LEU A 283 13.28 13.49 5.69
CA LEU A 283 14.25 12.97 6.66
C LEU A 283 14.85 11.64 6.24
N SER A 284 14.13 10.79 5.50
CA SER A 284 14.63 9.49 5.06
C SER A 284 15.81 9.58 4.09
N LYS A 285 16.15 10.79 3.62
CA LYS A 285 17.35 11.05 2.80
C LYS A 285 18.61 11.23 3.63
N ILE A 286 18.47 11.54 4.92
CA ILE A 286 19.57 11.89 5.81
C ILE A 286 19.65 10.99 7.04
N ILE A 287 18.57 10.24 7.36
CA ILE A 287 18.49 9.25 8.43
C ILE A 287 18.29 7.87 7.81
N VAL A 288 19.14 6.91 8.20
CA VAL A 288 19.09 5.52 7.74
C VAL A 288 18.33 4.63 8.72
N GLN A 289 18.40 4.95 10.01
CA GLN A 289 17.73 4.21 11.08
C GLN A 289 16.21 4.33 10.96
N ARG A 290 15.47 3.53 11.73
CA ARG A 290 14.02 3.73 11.85
C ARG A 290 13.76 4.99 12.64
N PHE A 291 12.88 5.84 12.13
CA PHE A 291 12.50 7.08 12.80
C PHE A 291 11.04 7.43 12.51
N PHE A 292 10.49 8.34 13.32
CA PHE A 292 9.25 9.04 13.00
C PHE A 292 9.27 10.43 13.64
N VAL A 293 8.40 11.32 13.16
CA VAL A 293 8.16 12.61 13.82
C VAL A 293 6.78 12.66 14.46
N ALA A 294 6.67 13.44 15.52
CA ALA A 294 5.43 13.61 16.27
C ALA A 294 5.32 15.01 16.86
N GLY A 295 4.11 15.38 17.24
CA GLY A 295 3.82 16.57 18.03
C GLY A 295 3.81 16.21 19.50
N ILE A 296 4.46 17.03 20.34
CA ILE A 296 4.27 16.99 21.78
C ILE A 296 3.84 18.37 22.27
N LYS A 297 3.05 18.39 23.36
CA LYS A 297 2.48 19.63 23.90
C LYS A 297 3.59 20.63 24.24
N ASP A 298 3.38 21.88 23.82
CA ASP A 298 4.29 23.00 24.08
C ASP A 298 3.47 24.24 24.45
N GLU A 299 3.87 24.96 25.50
CA GLU A 299 3.11 26.10 26.01
C GLU A 299 3.00 27.27 25.01
N LYS A 300 3.99 27.44 24.14
CA LYS A 300 4.05 28.56 23.19
C LYS A 300 3.50 28.20 21.82
N LEU A 301 3.77 26.98 21.38
CA LEU A 301 3.45 26.51 20.03
C LEU A 301 2.14 25.73 19.97
N GLY A 302 1.55 25.37 21.12
CA GLY A 302 0.49 24.37 21.22
C GLY A 302 1.09 22.97 21.12
N GLU A 303 1.69 22.65 19.98
CA GLU A 303 2.52 21.46 19.78
C GLU A 303 3.88 21.84 19.19
N LYS A 304 4.96 21.20 19.67
CA LYS A 304 6.27 21.27 19.03
C LYS A 304 6.57 19.97 18.28
N LEU A 305 7.18 20.10 17.11
CA LEU A 305 7.66 18.96 16.32
C LEU A 305 8.87 18.32 17.02
N VAL A 306 8.83 17.01 17.22
CA VAL A 306 9.96 16.21 17.72
C VAL A 306 10.27 15.07 16.78
N LEU A 307 11.53 14.64 16.78
CA LEU A 307 12.02 13.52 15.99
C LEU A 307 12.47 12.40 16.92
N LEU A 308 12.01 11.17 16.67
CA LEU A 308 12.38 9.99 17.42
C LEU A 308 13.15 9.06 16.50
N ILE A 309 14.31 8.58 16.93
CA ILE A 309 15.19 7.68 16.17
C ILE A 309 15.45 6.43 17.00
N GLU A 310 15.24 5.26 16.40
CA GLU A 310 15.57 3.97 17.01
C GLU A 310 17.09 3.77 16.99
N SER A 311 17.70 3.66 18.18
CA SER A 311 19.16 3.79 18.35
C SER A 311 19.87 2.52 18.78
N SER A 312 19.22 1.35 18.76
CA SER A 312 19.85 0.13 19.28
C SER A 312 21.17 -0.19 18.55
N LYS A 313 22.29 0.07 19.22
CA LYS A 313 23.65 -0.42 18.93
C LYS A 313 24.33 0.08 17.64
N ASP A 314 23.80 1.10 16.97
CA ASP A 314 24.40 1.60 15.72
C ASP A 314 25.42 2.72 16.00
N LYS A 315 26.70 2.45 15.74
CA LYS A 315 27.81 3.40 15.93
C LYS A 315 27.81 4.55 14.90
N LEU A 316 26.98 4.47 13.86
CA LEU A 316 26.91 5.45 12.77
C LEU A 316 25.79 6.48 12.93
N ILE A 317 25.13 6.51 14.09
CA ILE A 317 24.05 7.47 14.36
C ILE A 317 24.62 8.89 14.44
N LYS A 318 24.08 9.79 13.62
CA LYS A 318 24.40 11.22 13.64
C LYS A 318 23.92 11.85 14.95
N SER A 319 24.72 12.74 15.53
CA SER A 319 24.32 13.49 16.72
C SER A 319 23.15 14.45 16.40
N PRO A 320 22.38 14.90 17.41
CA PRO A 320 21.33 15.90 17.21
C PRO A 320 21.82 17.16 16.50
N ASP A 321 23.02 17.64 16.82
CA ASP A 321 23.60 18.83 16.20
C ASP A 321 23.97 18.62 14.73
N GLN A 322 24.48 17.43 14.39
CA GLN A 322 24.76 17.06 13.00
C GLN A 322 23.46 17.00 12.18
N LEU A 323 22.42 16.33 12.69
CA LEU A 323 21.11 16.25 12.05
C LEU A 323 20.49 17.64 11.87
N ASN A 324 20.51 18.46 12.93
CA ASN A 324 19.98 19.82 12.88
C ASN A 324 20.72 20.70 11.86
N SER A 325 22.05 20.59 11.81
CA SER A 325 22.86 21.34 10.85
C SER A 325 22.57 20.89 9.42
N GLU A 326 22.48 19.59 9.18
CA GLU A 326 22.16 19.02 7.86
C GLU A 326 20.75 19.42 7.39
N MET A 327 19.75 19.39 8.28
CA MET A 327 18.39 19.87 7.99
C MET A 327 18.36 21.36 7.66
N LYS A 328 19.05 22.21 8.45
CA LYS A 328 19.11 23.67 8.23
C LYS A 328 19.84 24.06 6.96
N ASN A 329 20.91 23.35 6.63
CA ASN A 329 21.71 23.59 5.43
C ASN A 329 21.05 23.02 4.17
N SER A 330 20.06 22.14 4.33
CA SER A 330 19.29 21.57 3.23
C SER A 330 18.18 22.51 2.78
N LYS A 331 18.00 22.64 1.45
CA LYS A 331 16.85 23.35 0.85
C LYS A 331 15.54 22.55 0.94
N LEU A 332 15.54 21.35 1.54
CA LEU A 332 14.38 20.46 1.59
C LEU A 332 13.39 20.82 2.70
N PHE A 333 13.86 21.45 3.77
CA PHE A 333 13.08 21.71 4.99
C PHE A 333 12.78 23.20 5.13
N SER A 334 11.54 23.53 5.48
CA SER A 334 11.24 24.85 6.00
C SER A 334 11.71 24.98 7.44
N ARG A 335 11.85 26.21 7.94
CA ARG A 335 12.22 26.47 9.35
C ARG A 335 11.27 25.82 10.38
N PHE A 336 10.04 25.53 9.99
CA PHE A 336 9.00 24.94 10.85
C PHE A 336 9.06 23.40 10.85
N GLU A 337 9.69 22.80 9.85
CA GLU A 337 9.86 21.35 9.74
C GLU A 337 11.13 20.84 10.43
N ILE A 338 11.90 21.74 11.05
CA ILE A 338 13.07 21.38 11.85
C ILE A 338 12.58 21.01 13.26
N PRO A 339 12.78 19.75 13.71
CA PRO A 339 12.41 19.31 15.05
C PRO A 339 13.01 20.20 16.14
N LYS A 340 12.23 20.47 17.19
CA LYS A 340 12.69 21.21 18.38
C LYS A 340 13.55 20.34 19.28
N GLU A 341 13.23 19.05 19.33
CA GLU A 341 13.96 18.03 20.10
C GLU A 341 14.13 16.75 19.26
N ILE A 342 15.22 16.04 19.53
CA ILE A 342 15.55 14.75 18.92
C ILE A 342 15.77 13.75 20.04
N TYR A 343 15.00 12.67 20.04
CA TYR A 343 15.06 11.60 21.02
C TYR A 343 15.60 10.31 20.40
N PHE A 344 16.53 9.67 21.10
CA PHE A 344 17.01 8.34 20.76
C PHE A 344 16.34 7.33 21.69
N ILE A 345 15.71 6.31 21.11
CA ILE A 345 15.01 5.26 21.85
C ILE A 345 15.59 3.91 21.45
N ASP A 346 15.81 3.03 22.42
CA ASP A 346 16.34 1.70 22.15
C ASP A 346 15.50 0.91 21.15
N ARG A 347 14.17 0.91 21.33
CA ARG A 347 13.24 0.18 20.45
C ARG A 347 11.88 0.85 20.41
N PHE A 348 11.28 0.94 19.22
CA PHE A 348 9.90 1.41 19.10
C PHE A 348 8.89 0.38 19.57
N THR A 349 7.75 0.85 20.07
CA THR A 349 6.60 -0.02 20.36
C THR A 349 5.90 -0.38 19.05
N GLU A 350 5.62 -1.66 18.84
CA GLU A 350 5.10 -2.18 17.57
C GLU A 350 3.80 -2.97 17.78
N THR A 351 2.97 -3.05 16.73
CA THR A 351 1.92 -4.07 16.63
C THR A 351 2.52 -5.44 16.27
N GLU A 352 1.71 -6.50 16.34
CA GLU A 352 2.08 -7.83 15.83
C GLU A 352 2.54 -7.81 14.36
N THR A 353 1.98 -6.89 13.56
CA THR A 353 2.35 -6.66 12.16
C THR A 353 3.57 -5.74 11.96
N LYS A 354 4.34 -5.46 13.03
CA LYS A 354 5.55 -4.59 13.01
C LYS A 354 5.31 -3.12 12.67
N LYS A 355 4.06 -2.66 12.65
CA LYS A 355 3.74 -1.23 12.54
C LYS A 355 4.08 -0.49 13.84
N ILE A 356 4.76 0.64 13.73
CA ILE A 356 5.12 1.53 14.85
C ILE A 356 3.85 2.11 15.48
N GLN A 357 3.72 1.97 16.80
CA GLN A 357 2.69 2.60 17.62
C GLN A 357 3.24 3.93 18.15
N ARG A 358 3.07 5.01 17.36
CA ARG A 358 3.65 6.35 17.65
C ARG A 358 3.32 6.83 19.05
N GLN A 359 2.03 6.80 19.42
CA GLN A 359 1.60 7.28 20.75
C GLN A 359 2.24 6.48 21.89
N LYS A 360 2.16 5.14 21.84
CA LYS A 360 2.78 4.30 22.89
C LYS A 360 4.29 4.47 22.97
N THR A 361 4.94 4.78 21.85
CA THR A 361 6.38 5.07 21.83
C THR A 361 6.69 6.44 22.42
N LEU A 362 5.84 7.45 22.20
CA LEU A 362 5.95 8.77 22.85
C LEU A 362 5.77 8.67 24.36
N ASP A 363 4.87 7.80 24.82
CA ASP A 363 4.63 7.58 26.24
C ASP A 363 5.90 7.07 26.96
N LEU A 364 6.84 6.42 26.25
CA LEU A 364 8.14 6.01 26.80
C LEU A 364 9.07 7.20 27.11
N ILE A 365 8.92 8.32 26.41
CA ILE A 365 9.73 9.53 26.64
C ILE A 365 9.19 10.32 27.83
N ASN A 366 7.86 10.34 28.02
CA ASN A 366 7.20 11.08 29.10
C ASN A 366 7.30 10.38 30.47
N LEU A 367 7.87 9.16 30.53
CA LEU A 367 8.07 8.40 31.76
C LEU A 367 9.45 8.62 32.40
N ASN A 368 10.29 9.50 31.84
CA ASN A 368 11.63 9.83 32.35
C ASN A 368 11.71 11.24 32.91
#